data_AF-A0A376UDD5-F1
#
_entry.id   AF-A0A376UDD5-F1
#
_cell.length_a   1.000
_cell.length_b   1.000
_cell.length_c   1.000
_cell.angle_alpha   90.00
_cell.angle_beta   90.00
_cell.angle_gamma   90.00
#
_symmetry.space_group_name_H-M   'P 1'
#
loop_
_entity.id
_entity.type
_entity.pdbx_description
1 polymer ?
#
loop_
_entity_poly.entity_id
_entity_poly.type
_entity_poly.pdbx_seq_one_letter_code
_entity_poly.pdbx_strand_id
1 'polypeptide(L)'
;MKNKFPAFTGELPNGDQYYGFPAENDALKIGKHNGGQVIHSADERVPFAEVVSDGSEAFPFLRNVLPGIGCCLYGAACTYDNSPDEDFIIDTLPGHDNTLLITGLSGHGF
;
A
#
# COMPACT_ATOMS: atom_id res chain seq x y z
N MET A 1 -18.84 8.31 -14.48
CA MET A 1 -19.97 7.71 -13.71
C MET A 1 -19.37 6.90 -12.57
N LYS A 2 -19.81 7.02 -11.31
CA LYS A 2 -19.33 6.10 -10.25
C LYS A 2 -19.89 4.70 -10.56
N ASN A 3 -19.03 3.76 -10.93
CA ASN A 3 -19.41 2.44 -11.45
C ASN A 3 -19.90 1.44 -10.38
N LYS A 4 -20.14 1.90 -9.14
CA LYS A 4 -20.51 1.07 -7.97
C LYS A 4 -19.58 -0.12 -7.71
N PHE A 5 -18.38 -0.11 -8.29
CA PHE A 5 -17.37 -1.11 -8.00
C PHE A 5 -16.97 -0.99 -6.51
N PRO A 6 -16.68 -2.10 -5.80
CA PRO A 6 -16.29 -2.02 -4.40
C PRO A 6 -14.81 -1.65 -4.24
N ALA A 7 -14.42 -1.25 -3.03
CA ALA A 7 -13.03 -1.38 -2.62
C ALA A 7 -12.67 -2.87 -2.55
N PHE A 8 -11.41 -3.21 -2.76
CA PHE A 8 -10.98 -4.59 -2.84
C PHE A 8 -9.61 -4.82 -2.20
N THR A 9 -9.42 -6.02 -1.68
CA THR A 9 -8.13 -6.66 -1.52
C THR A 9 -8.12 -7.92 -2.39
N GLY A 10 -6.95 -8.32 -2.86
CA GLY A 10 -6.82 -9.51 -3.68
C GLY A 10 -5.41 -10.08 -3.63
N GLU A 11 -5.34 -11.40 -3.61
CA GLU A 11 -4.09 -12.15 -3.62
C GLU A 11 -3.99 -12.93 -4.92
N LEU A 12 -2.87 -12.80 -5.62
CA LEU A 12 -2.56 -13.60 -6.79
C LEU A 12 -1.99 -14.97 -6.36
N PRO A 13 -2.04 -16.02 -7.21
CA PRO A 13 -1.51 -17.34 -6.85
C PRO A 13 -0.03 -17.39 -6.46
N ASN A 14 0.76 -16.35 -6.79
CA ASN A 14 2.15 -16.22 -6.39
C ASN A 14 2.34 -15.61 -4.99
N GLY A 15 1.26 -15.30 -4.27
CA GLY A 15 1.27 -14.65 -2.96
C GLY A 15 1.38 -13.13 -3.01
N ASP A 16 1.42 -12.51 -4.19
CA ASP A 16 1.39 -11.04 -4.28
C ASP A 16 0.00 -10.53 -3.84
N GLN A 17 0.01 -9.56 -2.93
CA GLN A 17 -1.18 -8.97 -2.36
C GLN A 17 -1.37 -7.55 -2.90
N TYR A 18 -2.60 -7.22 -3.25
CA TYR A 18 -2.99 -5.92 -3.78
C TYR A 18 -4.22 -5.41 -3.07
N TYR A 19 -4.37 -4.09 -3.05
CA TYR A 19 -5.59 -3.43 -2.62
C TYR A 19 -5.95 -2.30 -3.58
N GLY A 20 -7.21 -1.91 -3.59
CA GLY A 20 -7.65 -0.80 -4.41
C GLY A 20 -9.01 -0.24 -4.02
N PHE A 21 -9.29 0.91 -4.60
CA PHE A 21 -10.51 1.68 -4.36
C PHE A 21 -11.26 1.88 -5.68
N PRO A 22 -12.59 2.01 -5.65
CA PRO A 22 -13.36 2.23 -6.87
C PRO A 22 -12.94 3.47 -7.63
N ALA A 23 -13.27 3.48 -8.92
CA ALA A 23 -12.96 4.61 -9.77
C ALA A 23 -13.73 5.88 -9.34
N GLU A 24 -12.99 6.96 -9.13
CA GLU A 24 -13.52 8.31 -8.99
C GLU A 24 -12.96 9.18 -10.12
N ASN A 25 -13.83 9.93 -10.81
CA ASN A 25 -13.45 10.71 -12.00
C ASN A 25 -12.62 9.90 -13.02
N ASP A 26 -13.07 8.68 -13.28
CA ASP A 26 -12.45 7.72 -14.20
C ASP A 26 -11.03 7.24 -13.80
N ALA A 27 -10.60 7.47 -12.55
CA ALA A 27 -9.35 6.99 -11.99
C ALA A 27 -9.59 5.96 -10.87
N LEU A 28 -9.11 4.73 -11.08
CA LEU A 28 -9.07 3.67 -10.06
C LEU A 28 -7.73 3.71 -9.32
N LYS A 29 -7.75 3.64 -7.98
CA LYS A 29 -6.53 3.49 -7.17
C LYS A 29 -6.23 2.01 -6.97
N ILE A 30 -4.97 1.63 -7.16
CA ILE A 30 -4.43 0.31 -6.81
C ILE A 30 -3.06 0.49 -6.14
N GLY A 31 -2.76 -0.34 -5.16
CA GLY A 31 -1.44 -0.47 -4.54
C GLY A 31 -1.10 -1.95 -4.34
N LYS A 32 0.19 -2.28 -4.45
CA LYS A 32 0.71 -3.57 -4.00
C LYS A 32 0.96 -3.46 -2.49
N HIS A 33 0.46 -4.43 -1.73
CA HIS A 33 0.54 -4.43 -0.27
C HIS A 33 1.89 -4.98 0.23
N ASN A 34 2.37 -6.08 -0.36
CA ASN A 34 3.63 -6.71 0.02
C ASN A 34 4.79 -6.35 -0.93
N GLY A 35 6.01 -6.38 -0.40
CA GLY A 35 7.22 -5.94 -1.10
C GLY A 35 7.60 -4.51 -0.73
N GLY A 36 7.91 -3.69 -1.75
CA GLY A 36 8.40 -2.33 -1.56
C GLY A 36 9.90 -2.26 -1.28
N GLN A 37 10.44 -1.04 -1.25
CA GLN A 37 11.84 -0.78 -0.94
C GLN A 37 11.98 -0.61 0.57
N VAL A 38 12.96 -1.29 1.16
CA VAL A 38 13.33 -1.03 2.56
C VAL A 38 13.98 0.34 2.61
N ILE A 39 13.49 1.18 3.53
CA ILE A 39 14.09 2.47 3.87
C ILE A 39 14.42 2.49 5.37
N HIS A 40 15.47 3.21 5.74
CA HIS A 40 15.92 3.34 7.14
C HIS A 40 15.59 4.72 7.73
N SER A 41 15.23 5.69 6.90
CA SER A 41 14.81 7.01 7.33
C SER A 41 13.78 7.61 6.35
N ALA A 42 13.02 8.59 6.81
CA ALA A 42 11.92 9.17 6.04
C ALA A 42 12.38 9.91 4.76
N ASP A 43 13.62 10.41 4.75
CA ASP A 43 14.26 11.11 3.63
C ASP A 43 14.77 10.17 2.52
N GLU A 44 14.87 8.86 2.79
CA GLU A 44 15.14 7.86 1.75
C GLU A 44 13.90 7.60 0.86
N ARG A 45 12.70 8.01 1.29
CA ARG A 45 11.50 7.92 0.45
C ARG A 45 11.58 8.91 -0.70
N VAL A 46 11.70 8.37 -1.90
CA VAL A 46 11.65 9.14 -3.15
C VAL A 46 10.21 9.33 -3.65
N PRO A 47 9.93 10.39 -4.44
CA PRO A 47 8.68 10.54 -5.17
C PRO A 47 8.34 9.33 -6.08
N PHE A 48 7.04 9.13 -6.33
CA PHE A 48 6.59 8.12 -7.29
C PHE A 48 7.20 8.38 -8.67
N ALA A 49 7.55 7.29 -9.36
CA ALA A 49 8.24 7.23 -10.65
C ALA A 49 9.75 7.52 -10.60
N GLU A 50 10.35 7.74 -9.42
CA GLU A 50 11.81 7.70 -9.27
C GLU A 50 12.34 6.27 -9.15
N VAL A 51 11.52 5.32 -8.68
CA VAL A 51 11.85 3.89 -8.73
C VAL A 51 11.32 3.28 -10.02
N VAL A 52 12.18 2.58 -10.76
CA VAL A 52 11.86 2.02 -12.09
C VAL A 52 10.66 1.05 -12.06
N SER A 53 10.44 0.36 -10.94
CA SER A 53 9.32 -0.58 -10.81
C SER A 53 7.97 0.09 -10.55
N ASP A 54 7.95 1.38 -10.20
CA ASP A 54 6.73 2.13 -9.87
C ASP A 54 5.71 2.04 -11.00
N GLY A 55 4.46 1.76 -10.62
CA GLY A 55 3.34 1.56 -11.55
C GLY A 55 3.37 0.22 -12.28
N SER A 56 4.54 -0.27 -12.70
CA SER A 56 4.68 -1.58 -13.37
C SER A 56 4.32 -2.75 -12.43
N GLU A 57 4.54 -2.58 -11.13
CA GLU A 57 4.17 -3.56 -10.10
C GLU A 57 2.66 -3.83 -10.02
N ALA A 58 1.82 -2.90 -10.49
CA ALA A 58 0.37 -3.11 -10.54
C ALA A 58 -0.07 -3.97 -11.74
N PHE A 59 0.76 -4.09 -12.79
CA PHE A 59 0.36 -4.75 -14.03
C PHE A 59 0.02 -6.23 -13.89
N PRO A 60 0.71 -7.05 -13.07
CA PRO A 60 0.32 -8.44 -12.86
C PRO A 60 -1.14 -8.55 -12.38
N PHE A 61 -1.56 -7.72 -11.42
CA PHE A 61 -2.94 -7.74 -10.94
C PHE A 61 -3.91 -7.20 -11.99
N LEU A 62 -3.63 -6.03 -12.56
CA LEU A 62 -4.53 -5.37 -13.52
C LEU A 62 -4.79 -6.24 -14.75
N ARG A 63 -3.76 -6.91 -15.29
CA ARG A 63 -3.90 -7.77 -16.47
C ARG A 63 -4.70 -9.03 -16.21
N ASN A 64 -4.61 -9.60 -15.00
CA ASN A 64 -5.27 -10.86 -14.67
C ASN A 64 -6.68 -10.67 -14.10
N VAL A 65 -6.92 -9.60 -13.34
CA VAL A 65 -8.15 -9.43 -12.54
C VAL A 65 -9.04 -8.30 -13.05
N LEU A 66 -8.46 -7.21 -13.55
CA LEU A 66 -9.20 -6.03 -14.02
C LEU A 66 -8.80 -5.65 -15.47
N PRO A 67 -8.98 -6.57 -16.44
CA PRO A 67 -8.63 -6.29 -17.83
C PRO A 67 -9.50 -5.14 -18.35
N GLY A 68 -8.85 -4.08 -18.86
CA GLY A 68 -9.52 -2.89 -19.38
C GLY A 68 -9.16 -1.59 -18.65
N ILE A 69 -8.43 -1.65 -17.54
CA ILE A 69 -7.80 -0.47 -16.95
C ILE A 69 -6.67 0.02 -17.86
N GLY A 70 -6.66 1.33 -18.11
CA GLY A 70 -5.70 2.03 -18.98
C GLY A 70 -4.36 2.33 -18.30
N CYS A 71 -3.70 3.39 -18.76
CA CYS A 71 -2.41 3.82 -18.22
C CYS A 71 -2.52 4.45 -16.82
N CYS A 72 -1.39 4.55 -16.13
CA CYS A 72 -1.28 5.28 -14.88
C CYS A 72 -1.52 6.79 -15.12
N LEU A 73 -2.52 7.37 -14.46
CA LEU A 73 -2.84 8.80 -14.54
C LEU A 73 -2.06 9.62 -13.49
N TYR A 74 -1.85 9.04 -12.31
CA TYR A 74 -1.15 9.61 -11.18
C TYR A 74 -0.68 8.48 -10.26
N GLY A 75 0.45 8.68 -9.57
CA GLY A 75 0.94 7.79 -8.55
C GLY A 75 1.47 8.54 -7.33
N ALA A 76 1.51 7.86 -6.20
CA ALA A 76 2.01 8.40 -4.94
C ALA A 76 2.89 7.36 -4.24
N ALA A 77 3.97 7.83 -3.62
CA ALA A 77 4.81 7.02 -2.76
C ALA A 77 4.32 7.12 -1.31
N CYS A 78 4.17 5.99 -0.65
CA CYS A 78 3.81 5.88 0.77
C CYS A 78 4.73 4.89 1.47
N THR A 79 4.70 4.86 2.79
CA THR A 79 5.59 4.03 3.62
C THR A 79 4.78 3.28 4.65
N TYR A 80 5.18 2.03 4.89
CA TYR A 80 4.70 1.25 6.02
C TYR A 80 5.79 1.18 7.09
N ASP A 81 5.34 1.11 8.34
CA ASP A 81 6.15 0.76 9.50
C ASP A 81 5.70 -0.63 9.95
N ASN A 82 6.46 -1.66 9.58
CA ASN A 82 6.07 -3.07 9.77
C ASN A 82 6.72 -3.64 11.03
N SER A 83 5.91 -4.27 11.88
CA SER A 83 6.40 -5.16 12.93
C SER A 83 6.80 -6.53 12.33
N PRO A 84 7.63 -7.33 13.02
CA PRO A 84 8.07 -8.64 12.50
C PRO A 84 6.94 -9.65 12.27
N ASP A 85 5.84 -9.54 13.01
CA ASP A 85 4.65 -10.39 12.93
C ASP A 85 3.46 -9.69 12.25
N GLU A 86 3.66 -8.48 11.75
CA GLU A 86 2.66 -7.62 11.12
C GLU A 86 1.49 -7.17 12.04
N ASP A 87 1.57 -7.46 13.35
CA ASP A 87 0.61 -6.99 14.36
C ASP A 87 0.96 -5.59 14.87
N PHE A 88 -0.04 -4.86 15.38
CA PHE A 88 0.18 -3.53 15.93
C PHE A 88 0.96 -3.56 17.25
N ILE A 89 1.86 -2.60 17.41
CA ILE A 89 2.48 -2.32 18.70
C ILE A 89 1.71 -1.17 19.35
N ILE A 90 0.83 -1.53 20.30
CA ILE A 90 0.07 -0.58 21.11
C ILE A 90 0.36 -0.89 22.57
N ASP A 91 1.26 -0.12 23.18
CA ASP A 91 1.69 -0.36 24.56
C ASP A 91 2.19 0.91 25.25
N THR A 92 2.38 0.86 26.57
CA THR A 92 3.00 1.95 27.34
C THR A 92 4.51 1.90 27.20
N LEU A 93 5.14 3.05 26.98
CA LEU A 93 6.58 3.13 26.82
C LEU A 93 7.30 2.75 28.14
N PRO A 94 8.21 1.75 28.15
CA PRO A 94 8.92 1.35 29.36
C PRO A 94 9.65 2.52 30.03
N GLY A 95 9.44 2.69 31.34
CA GLY A 95 10.00 3.79 32.13
C GLY A 95 9.23 5.12 32.01
N HIS A 96 8.13 5.15 31.26
CA HIS A 96 7.29 6.32 31.05
C HIS A 96 5.80 5.97 31.15
N ASP A 97 5.33 5.72 32.37
CA ASP A 97 3.97 5.21 32.67
C ASP A 97 2.81 6.08 32.14
N ASN A 98 3.08 7.33 31.74
CA ASN A 98 2.09 8.26 31.18
C ASN A 98 2.23 8.44 29.65
N THR A 99 2.97 7.56 28.97
CA THR A 99 3.23 7.64 27.53
C THR A 99 2.76 6.37 26.82
N LEU A 100 1.73 6.50 25.99
CA LEU A 100 1.27 5.44 25.08
C LEU A 100 2.04 5.51 23.75
N LEU A 101 2.56 4.38 23.30
CA LEU A 101 3.18 4.19 21.99
C LEU A 101 2.21 3.43 21.07
N ILE A 102 2.06 3.93 19.84
CA ILE A 102 1.30 3.28 18.77
C ILE A 102 2.20 3.31 17.52
N THR A 103 2.68 2.14 17.10
CA THR A 103 3.62 1.97 15.97
C THR A 103 3.48 0.57 15.37
N GLY A 104 4.26 0.23 14.34
CA GLY A 104 4.19 -1.11 13.74
C GLY A 104 2.82 -1.38 13.11
N LEU A 105 2.22 -0.36 12.49
CA LEU A 105 0.86 -0.44 11.93
C LEU A 105 0.78 -1.29 10.64
N SER A 106 1.92 -1.77 10.15
CA SER A 106 2.05 -2.85 9.17
C SER A 106 1.23 -2.67 7.89
N GLY A 107 1.00 -1.41 7.50
CA GLY A 107 0.24 -1.07 6.30
C GLY A 107 -1.27 -1.27 6.37
N HIS A 108 -1.84 -1.53 7.55
CA HIS A 108 -3.27 -1.79 7.72
C HIS A 108 -3.91 -1.10 8.95
N GLY A 109 -3.23 -0.10 9.52
CA GLY A 109 -3.72 0.64 10.71
C GLY A 109 -4.64 1.86 10.47
N PHE A 110 -5.02 2.18 9.24
CA PHE A 110 -5.96 3.27 8.92
C PHE A 110 -7.36 2.72 8.63
#